data_AF-A0A9N8E3U2-F1
#
_entry.id   AF-A0A9N8E3U2-F1
#
_cell.length_a   1.000
_cell.length_b   1.000
_cell.length_c   1.000
_cell.angle_alpha   90.00
_cell.angle_beta   90.00
_cell.angle_gamma   90.00
#
_symmetry.space_group_name_H-M   'P 1'
#
loop_
_entity.id
_entity.type
_entity.pdbx_description
1 polymer ?
#
loop_
_entity_poly.entity_id
_entity_poly.type
_entity_poly.pdbx_seq_one_letter_code
_entity_poly.pdbx_strand_id
1 'polypeptide(L)'
;MRRGDFLRWGAISSSNSSASTLKDSPQKTAIREVKWAGIPPSGDRAQPSLMGFLRSYWRHNRLCKTFFANADTANNTSTLQRLNVTLGCQEIHEYGQAGIGNYATAIYGIRLAAQALKVDLHMTCHDAIDMSSLLVLPWLLGHFPVSDDATDRASLPSINRVCSTFNKVPIGYLLDQIQFDMRRMALSVVGIPPSSANHPATAWASKYLEYETALRYPYQPQLQARHHNPLVKSNQAADMDDVVVHFRCGDIMIGSAAGSYYGFQKFHEILRHISPAARSIGIATQPFADDEEAIDSRTNQTFKTPLDRSIGNRCKLVVFALIDTLHERFPKAAVRVHNGKDESIVMAYTRMIMANQTIAAAMSSFSVFPIVSTFGTGYLPRPRSWGSPYSWVEQEPRIKDMARDNVVLVKADARHTISGIDMRALWDAKGEALALEWFRNTSLVLNCTKETCKMDAKYR
;
A
#
# COMPACT_ATOMS: atom_id res chain seq x y z
N MET A 1 8.23 -48.21 48.63
CA MET A 1 8.48 -49.18 47.52
C MET A 1 9.25 -48.41 46.45
N ARG A 2 10.57 -48.60 46.35
CA ARG A 2 11.32 -49.49 45.43
C ARG A 2 11.08 -49.12 43.95
N ARG A 3 12.11 -48.55 43.28
CA ARG A 3 13.06 -49.19 42.32
C ARG A 3 12.38 -49.57 41.00
N GLY A 4 12.93 -49.34 39.80
CA GLY A 4 14.27 -48.93 39.37
C GLY A 4 14.17 -48.48 37.88
N ASP A 5 15.14 -47.71 37.37
CA ASP A 5 16.40 -48.18 36.77
C ASP A 5 16.20 -48.48 35.27
N PHE A 6 17.02 -48.11 34.27
CA PHE A 6 18.39 -47.59 34.14
C PHE A 6 18.54 -47.17 32.66
N LEU A 7 19.40 -46.20 32.34
CA LEU A 7 20.48 -46.36 31.35
C LEU A 7 21.36 -45.11 31.31
N ARG A 8 22.63 -45.34 31.65
CA ARG A 8 23.79 -44.44 31.57
C ARG A 8 24.62 -44.79 30.33
N TRP A 9 25.54 -43.87 30.04
CA TRP A 9 26.77 -43.93 29.22
C TRP A 9 26.60 -43.41 27.79
N GLY A 10 27.48 -42.56 27.24
CA GLY A 10 28.86 -42.30 27.62
C GLY A 10 29.39 -40.91 27.26
N ALA A 11 30.43 -40.51 27.99
CA ALA A 11 31.35 -39.47 27.59
C ALA A 11 32.16 -39.97 26.38
N ILE A 12 32.25 -39.14 25.35
CA ILE A 12 33.21 -39.28 24.26
C ILE A 12 34.09 -38.03 24.24
N SER A 13 35.36 -38.34 24.06
CA SER A 13 36.58 -37.56 24.12
C SER A 13 36.59 -36.25 23.33
N SER A 14 37.30 -35.31 23.92
CA SER A 14 38.01 -34.20 23.28
C SER A 14 38.70 -34.61 21.98
N SER A 15 38.28 -34.02 20.87
CA SER A 15 39.11 -33.84 19.68
C SER A 15 39.42 -32.36 19.52
N ASN A 16 40.71 -32.04 19.66
CA ASN A 16 41.30 -30.75 19.31
C ASN A 16 40.95 -30.38 17.86
N SER A 17 40.08 -29.38 17.68
CA SER A 17 40.03 -28.60 16.45
C SER A 17 40.73 -27.28 16.69
N SER A 18 41.89 -27.14 16.07
CA SER A 18 42.68 -25.93 15.91
C SER A 18 41.83 -24.65 15.84
N ALA A 19 41.96 -23.84 16.89
CA ALA A 19 41.49 -22.47 16.93
C ALA A 19 42.23 -21.66 15.86
N SER A 20 41.56 -21.43 14.73
CA SER A 20 41.86 -20.34 13.83
C SER A 20 41.45 -19.04 14.53
N THR A 21 42.39 -18.41 15.24
CA THR A 21 42.25 -17.04 15.71
C THR A 21 42.35 -16.07 14.53
N LEU A 22 41.27 -15.97 13.76
CA LEU A 22 40.99 -14.76 12.98
C LEU A 22 40.56 -13.69 13.98
N LYS A 23 41.53 -12.87 14.39
CA LYS A 23 41.26 -11.60 15.06
C LYS A 23 40.62 -10.67 14.03
N ASP A 24 39.32 -10.79 13.84
CA ASP A 24 38.51 -9.71 13.25
C ASP A 24 38.47 -8.58 14.29
N SER A 25 39.47 -7.70 14.19
CA SER A 25 39.43 -6.41 14.85
C SER A 25 38.17 -5.71 14.35
N PRO A 26 37.21 -5.33 15.21
CA PRO A 26 36.01 -4.64 14.75
C PRO A 26 36.45 -3.33 14.12
N GLN A 27 36.46 -3.28 12.79
CA GLN A 27 36.64 -2.03 12.07
C GLN A 27 35.59 -1.08 12.63
N LYS A 28 36.04 -0.03 13.33
CA LYS A 28 35.17 1.06 13.77
C LYS A 28 34.63 1.72 12.52
N THR A 29 33.50 1.23 12.05
CA THR A 29 32.76 1.84 10.96
C THR A 29 32.29 3.18 11.48
N ALA A 30 32.91 4.28 11.03
CA ALA A 30 32.44 5.60 11.43
C ALA A 30 31.08 5.81 10.75
N ILE A 31 30.03 5.75 11.57
CA ILE A 31 28.66 5.96 11.13
C ILE A 31 28.44 7.46 11.06
N ARG A 32 28.33 8.01 9.85
CA ARG A 32 27.89 9.39 9.66
C ARG A 32 26.37 9.43 9.71
N GLU A 33 25.83 9.90 10.82
CA GLU A 33 24.39 9.97 11.05
C GLU A 33 23.79 11.22 10.39
N VAL A 34 22.89 11.00 9.43
CA VAL A 34 21.98 12.06 8.96
C VAL A 34 20.69 11.91 9.73
N LYS A 35 20.50 12.71 10.79
CA LYS A 35 19.24 12.77 11.53
C LYS A 35 18.25 13.66 10.78
N TRP A 36 17.06 13.13 10.54
CA TRP A 36 15.92 13.95 10.18
C TRP A 36 14.93 13.98 11.34
N ALA A 37 14.81 15.16 11.97
CA ALA A 37 13.91 15.42 13.08
C ALA A 37 12.51 15.79 12.56
N GLY A 38 11.90 14.88 11.79
CA GLY A 38 10.49 14.96 11.39
C GLY A 38 10.02 16.30 10.80
N ILE A 39 8.70 16.50 10.88
CA ILE A 39 8.04 17.79 10.70
C ILE A 39 8.06 18.42 12.11
N PRO A 40 8.71 19.58 12.34
CA PRO A 40 8.71 20.17 13.68
C PRO A 40 7.26 20.47 14.12
N PRO A 41 6.88 20.24 15.38
CA PRO A 41 5.53 20.53 15.86
C PRO A 41 5.16 22.00 15.60
N SER A 42 3.93 22.21 15.16
CA SER A 42 3.42 23.43 14.56
C SER A 42 3.52 24.66 15.47
N GLY A 43 4.44 25.57 15.16
CA GLY A 43 4.46 26.95 15.66
C GLY A 43 4.31 28.02 14.56
N ASP A 44 4.83 27.77 13.34
CA ASP A 44 4.85 28.77 12.27
C ASP A 44 4.18 28.31 10.97
N ARG A 45 3.39 29.22 10.39
CA ARG A 45 2.61 29.07 9.16
C ARG A 45 3.50 29.00 7.92
N ALA A 46 4.14 27.86 7.68
CA ALA A 46 4.56 27.35 6.36
C ALA A 46 5.40 26.08 6.53
N GLN A 47 4.78 25.02 7.06
CA GLN A 47 5.46 23.73 7.24
C GLN A 47 5.48 22.95 5.91
N PRO A 48 6.63 22.41 5.46
CA PRO A 48 6.63 21.42 4.41
C PRO A 48 6.01 20.14 4.98
N SER A 49 4.74 19.85 4.63
CA SER A 49 4.11 18.55 4.93
C SER A 49 5.03 17.41 4.49
N LEU A 50 4.89 16.18 5.00
CA LEU A 50 5.66 15.05 4.46
C LEU A 50 5.52 14.98 2.93
N MET A 51 4.40 15.41 2.35
CA MET A 51 4.27 15.59 0.90
C MET A 51 5.00 16.79 0.33
N GLY A 52 5.06 17.93 1.02
CA GLY A 52 5.94 19.04 0.69
C GLY A 52 7.41 18.63 0.72
N PHE A 53 7.82 17.83 1.70
CA PHE A 53 9.10 17.15 1.76
C PHE A 53 9.24 16.16 0.61
N LEU A 54 8.42 15.13 0.45
CA LEU A 54 8.52 14.17 -0.64
C LEU A 54 8.53 14.84 -2.01
N ARG A 55 7.68 15.86 -2.23
CA ARG A 55 7.74 16.70 -3.43
C ARG A 55 9.05 17.45 -3.50
N SER A 56 9.51 18.18 -2.48
CA SER A 56 10.78 18.94 -2.47
C SER A 56 12.05 18.07 -2.50
N TYR A 57 11.98 16.86 -1.97
CA TYR A 57 13.07 15.94 -1.69
C TYR A 57 13.29 14.97 -2.85
N TRP A 58 12.22 14.63 -3.58
CA TRP A 58 12.28 13.98 -4.89
C TRP A 58 12.34 14.98 -6.06
N ARG A 59 11.84 16.21 -5.89
CA ARG A 59 12.03 17.28 -6.89
C ARG A 59 13.49 17.65 -6.91
N HIS A 60 14.09 17.58 -8.10
CA HIS A 60 15.53 17.71 -8.31
C HIS A 60 16.38 16.67 -7.56
N ASN A 61 15.81 15.55 -7.13
CA ASN A 61 16.57 14.41 -6.64
C ASN A 61 17.46 14.76 -5.42
N ARG A 62 16.89 15.46 -4.44
CA ARG A 62 17.64 15.98 -3.29
C ARG A 62 18.19 14.87 -2.40
N LEU A 63 17.47 13.75 -2.26
CA LEU A 63 17.97 12.56 -1.54
C LEU A 63 19.29 12.08 -2.11
N CYS A 64 19.33 11.76 -3.41
CA CYS A 64 20.58 11.29 -4.00
C CYS A 64 21.61 12.40 -4.06
N LYS A 65 21.24 13.68 -4.23
CA LYS A 65 22.20 14.79 -4.09
C LYS A 65 22.82 14.87 -2.69
N THR A 66 22.04 14.69 -1.63
CA THR A 66 22.54 14.63 -0.26
C THR A 66 23.50 13.46 -0.09
N PHE A 67 23.17 12.31 -0.66
CA PHE A 67 24.07 11.16 -0.66
C PHE A 67 25.35 11.39 -1.47
N PHE A 68 25.26 11.95 -2.67
CA PHE A 68 26.41 12.27 -3.51
C PHE A 68 27.33 13.31 -2.86
N ALA A 69 26.77 14.41 -2.34
CA ALA A 69 27.55 15.42 -1.61
C ALA A 69 28.27 14.83 -0.37
N ASN A 70 27.65 13.84 0.27
CA ASN A 70 28.25 13.13 1.39
C ASN A 70 29.25 12.05 0.95
N ALA A 71 29.10 11.46 -0.24
CA ALA A 71 30.03 10.50 -0.82
C ALA A 71 31.31 11.19 -1.33
N ASP A 72 31.19 12.35 -1.97
CA ASP A 72 32.33 13.14 -2.45
C ASP A 72 33.22 13.63 -1.29
N THR A 73 32.61 13.91 -0.13
CA THR A 73 33.35 14.24 1.11
C THR A 73 33.96 13.01 1.80
N ALA A 74 33.55 11.80 1.42
CA ALA A 74 34.00 10.54 2.02
C ALA A 74 35.08 9.79 1.22
N ASN A 75 35.57 10.36 0.10
CA ASN A 75 36.56 9.76 -0.82
C ASN A 75 37.89 9.29 -0.20
N ASN A 76 38.09 9.40 1.12
CA ASN A 76 39.29 8.92 1.82
C ASN A 76 39.03 7.88 2.93
N THR A 77 37.80 7.43 3.17
CA THR A 77 37.54 6.42 4.21
C THR A 77 36.47 5.41 3.80
N SER A 78 36.73 4.12 4.05
CA SER A 78 35.82 2.98 3.87
C SER A 78 34.63 2.97 4.86
N THR A 79 34.05 4.13 5.11
CA THR A 79 33.03 4.33 6.15
C THR A 79 31.64 4.06 5.59
N LEU A 80 30.98 3.04 6.14
CA LEU A 80 29.57 2.76 5.89
C LEU A 80 28.74 3.97 6.33
N GLN A 81 28.01 4.55 5.39
CA GLN A 81 27.08 5.63 5.70
C GLN A 81 25.76 5.05 6.23
N ARG A 82 25.20 5.66 7.27
CA ARG A 82 23.86 5.32 7.78
C ARG A 82 22.93 6.52 7.71
N LEU A 83 21.78 6.35 7.09
CA LEU A 83 20.69 7.32 7.11
C LEU A 83 19.67 6.93 8.19
N ASN A 84 19.47 7.81 9.17
CA ASN A 84 18.48 7.65 10.23
C ASN A 84 17.27 8.56 9.97
N VAL A 85 16.12 7.97 9.68
CA VAL A 85 14.87 8.66 9.40
C VAL A 85 13.90 8.41 10.55
N THR A 86 13.46 9.46 11.24
CA THR A 86 12.41 9.36 12.26
C THR A 86 11.16 10.07 11.78
N LEU A 87 10.02 9.39 11.87
CA LEU A 87 8.70 9.83 11.41
C LEU A 87 7.73 9.93 12.61
N GLY A 88 6.73 10.81 12.50
CA GLY A 88 5.50 10.72 13.29
C GLY A 88 4.39 10.10 12.43
N CYS A 89 4.13 8.81 12.59
CA CYS A 89 3.23 8.08 11.69
C CYS A 89 1.79 8.60 11.78
N GLN A 90 1.32 8.90 12.99
CA GLN A 90 0.03 9.50 13.30
C GLN A 90 -0.06 10.91 12.72
N GLU A 91 0.93 11.76 12.96
CA GLU A 91 0.94 13.13 12.42
C GLU A 91 0.87 13.12 10.87
N ILE A 92 1.59 12.19 10.24
CA ILE A 92 1.54 12.00 8.78
C ILE A 92 0.15 11.54 8.34
N HIS A 93 -0.52 10.70 9.11
CA HIS A 93 -1.85 10.22 8.78
C HIS A 93 -2.90 11.33 8.94
N GLU A 94 -2.87 12.05 10.06
CA GLU A 94 -3.87 13.07 10.43
C GLU A 94 -3.70 14.37 9.65
N TYR A 95 -2.46 14.81 9.43
CA TYR A 95 -2.17 16.09 8.77
C TYR A 95 -1.62 15.92 7.34
N GLY A 96 -1.54 14.67 6.88
CA GLY A 96 -1.06 14.34 5.55
C GLY A 96 -2.04 14.70 4.44
N GLN A 97 -1.57 15.46 3.46
CA GLN A 97 -2.37 15.80 2.27
C GLN A 97 -2.34 14.72 1.18
N ALA A 98 -1.74 13.55 1.43
CA ALA A 98 -1.70 12.45 0.47
C ALA A 98 -2.32 11.17 1.03
N GLY A 99 -2.88 10.36 0.13
CA GLY A 99 -3.31 9.02 0.47
C GLY A 99 -2.13 8.12 0.84
N ILE A 100 -2.38 7.18 1.75
CA ILE A 100 -1.40 6.22 2.29
C ILE A 100 -0.55 5.51 1.22
N GLY A 101 -1.13 5.20 0.05
CA GLY A 101 -0.40 4.59 -1.05
C GLY A 101 0.74 5.45 -1.61
N ASN A 102 0.58 6.77 -1.59
CA ASN A 102 1.66 7.68 -2.01
C ASN A 102 2.79 7.68 -0.97
N TYR A 103 2.46 7.63 0.32
CA TYR A 103 3.46 7.52 1.39
C TYR A 103 4.21 6.18 1.33
N ALA A 104 3.49 5.08 1.10
CA ALA A 104 4.11 3.77 0.86
C ALA A 104 5.09 3.82 -0.33
N THR A 105 4.67 4.41 -1.46
CA THR A 105 5.53 4.58 -2.64
C THR A 105 6.82 5.34 -2.29
N ALA A 106 6.70 6.37 -1.47
CA ALA A 106 7.84 7.18 -1.04
C ALA A 106 8.80 6.42 -0.14
N ILE A 107 8.29 5.69 0.85
CA ILE A 107 9.09 4.88 1.77
C ILE A 107 9.86 3.81 0.99
N TYR A 108 9.20 3.08 0.09
CA TYR A 108 9.88 2.11 -0.78
C TYR A 108 10.87 2.78 -1.73
N GLY A 109 10.59 3.98 -2.22
CA GLY A 109 11.54 4.73 -3.03
C GLY A 109 12.81 5.11 -2.27
N ILE A 110 12.69 5.52 -1.00
CA ILE A 110 13.83 5.81 -0.11
C ILE A 110 14.65 4.54 0.13
N ARG A 111 13.98 3.40 0.40
CA ARG A 111 14.65 2.09 0.55
C ARG A 111 15.44 1.69 -0.69
N LEU A 112 14.85 1.85 -1.87
CA LEU A 112 15.51 1.54 -3.14
C LEU A 112 16.71 2.46 -3.39
N ALA A 113 16.60 3.75 -3.06
CA ALA A 113 17.71 4.71 -3.14
C ALA A 113 18.86 4.34 -2.21
N ALA A 114 18.56 3.99 -0.96
CA ALA A 114 19.56 3.55 0.00
C ALA A 114 20.31 2.30 -0.49
N GLN A 115 19.61 1.29 -1.02
CA GLN A 115 20.23 0.10 -1.59
C GLN A 115 21.13 0.43 -2.79
N ALA A 116 20.63 1.22 -3.75
CA ALA A 116 21.39 1.60 -4.95
C ALA A 116 22.65 2.44 -4.63
N LEU A 117 22.60 3.21 -3.54
CA LEU A 117 23.69 4.07 -3.07
C LEU A 117 24.56 3.42 -1.99
N LYS A 118 24.28 2.17 -1.60
CA LYS A 118 24.99 1.42 -0.55
C LYS A 118 25.01 2.16 0.79
N VAL A 119 23.85 2.66 1.19
CA VAL A 119 23.65 3.34 2.47
C VAL A 119 22.83 2.43 3.37
N ASP A 120 23.29 2.27 4.61
CA ASP A 120 22.53 1.62 5.66
C ASP A 120 21.35 2.51 6.05
N LEU A 121 20.12 2.01 5.97
CA LEU A 121 18.93 2.82 6.19
C LEU A 121 18.21 2.34 7.44
N HIS A 122 18.01 3.23 8.41
CA HIS A 122 17.19 2.96 9.57
C HIS A 122 16.04 3.96 9.61
N MET A 123 14.82 3.47 9.40
CA MET A 123 13.60 4.27 9.46
C MET A 123 12.77 3.84 10.67
N THR A 124 12.28 4.79 11.45
CA THR A 124 11.44 4.51 12.63
C THR A 124 10.26 5.47 12.72
N CYS A 125 9.17 4.99 13.31
CA CYS A 125 8.10 5.82 13.87
C CYS A 125 8.13 5.75 15.40
N HIS A 126 8.10 6.89 16.07
CA HIS A 126 8.14 6.94 17.54
C HIS A 126 6.84 6.42 18.18
N ASP A 127 5.74 6.51 17.43
CA ASP A 127 4.37 6.11 17.76
C ASP A 127 3.97 4.75 17.16
N ALA A 128 4.94 3.97 16.64
CA ALA A 128 4.67 2.77 15.86
C ALA A 128 3.92 1.67 16.61
N ILE A 129 4.23 1.47 17.90
CA ILE A 129 3.61 0.40 18.71
C ILE A 129 2.14 0.72 18.91
N ASP A 130 1.85 1.94 19.39
CA ASP A 130 0.49 2.41 19.70
C ASP A 130 -0.38 2.48 18.44
N MET A 131 0.23 2.80 17.29
CA MET A 131 -0.45 2.93 16.00
C MET A 131 -0.46 1.66 15.15
N SER A 132 0.08 0.54 15.64
CA SER A 132 0.27 -0.68 14.83
C SER A 132 -1.04 -1.29 14.31
N SER A 133 -2.14 -1.17 15.06
CA SER A 133 -3.48 -1.63 14.65
C SER A 133 -4.25 -0.60 13.82
N LEU A 134 -3.77 0.65 13.79
CA LEU A 134 -4.47 1.77 13.18
C LEU A 134 -3.86 2.18 11.84
N LEU A 135 -2.54 2.20 11.73
CA LEU A 135 -1.81 2.81 10.61
C LEU A 135 -0.93 1.80 9.85
N VAL A 136 -0.88 1.95 8.53
CA VAL A 136 -0.06 1.10 7.65
C VAL A 136 1.43 1.47 7.74
N LEU A 137 1.75 2.77 7.93
CA LEU A 137 3.12 3.27 7.88
C LEU A 137 4.09 2.56 8.85
N PRO A 138 3.75 2.32 10.13
CA PRO A 138 4.61 1.59 11.07
C PRO A 138 5.13 0.24 10.54
N TRP A 139 4.35 -0.43 9.69
CA TRP A 139 4.70 -1.74 9.14
C TRP A 139 5.73 -1.69 8.00
N LEU A 140 5.98 -0.51 7.43
CA LEU A 140 6.87 -0.32 6.28
C LEU A 140 8.29 0.09 6.68
N LEU A 141 8.50 0.32 7.98
CA LEU A 141 9.71 0.88 8.57
C LEU A 141 10.54 -0.21 9.25
N GLY A 142 11.79 0.11 9.55
CA GLY A 142 12.76 -0.83 10.10
C GLY A 142 14.19 -0.44 9.75
N HIS A 143 15.09 -1.39 9.98
CA HIS A 143 16.49 -1.31 9.61
C HIS A 143 16.74 -2.12 8.33
N PHE A 144 17.37 -1.50 7.35
CA PHE A 144 17.65 -2.02 6.02
C PHE A 144 19.15 -1.86 5.75
N PRO A 145 19.97 -2.85 6.13
CA PRO A 145 21.41 -2.78 5.94
C PRO A 145 21.79 -2.87 4.47
N VAL A 146 23.01 -2.43 4.18
CA VAL A 146 23.61 -2.58 2.85
C VAL A 146 23.81 -4.07 2.55
N SER A 147 23.32 -4.51 1.39
CA SER A 147 23.63 -5.85 0.88
C SER A 147 25.03 -5.85 0.25
N ASP A 148 25.91 -6.70 0.78
CA ASP A 148 27.23 -6.93 0.19
C ASP A 148 27.20 -7.97 -0.94
N ASP A 149 26.06 -8.62 -1.17
CA ASP A 149 25.92 -9.65 -2.20
C ASP A 149 26.03 -9.05 -3.61
N ALA A 150 27.02 -9.52 -4.36
CA ALA A 150 27.27 -9.09 -5.73
C ALA A 150 26.12 -9.48 -6.69
N THR A 151 25.37 -10.53 -6.37
CA THR A 151 24.23 -10.98 -7.19
C THR A 151 23.02 -10.08 -7.05
N ASP A 152 22.76 -9.55 -5.85
CA ASP A 152 21.75 -8.52 -5.62
C ASP A 152 22.04 -7.27 -6.45
N ARG A 153 23.32 -6.88 -6.54
CA ARG A 153 23.76 -5.64 -7.23
C ARG A 153 23.49 -5.65 -8.73
N ALA A 154 23.68 -6.77 -9.42
CA ALA A 154 23.42 -6.88 -10.86
C ALA A 154 21.92 -6.75 -11.19
N SER A 155 21.05 -6.95 -10.20
CA SER A 155 19.60 -6.85 -10.34
C SER A 155 19.02 -5.50 -9.95
N LEU A 156 19.81 -4.57 -9.40
CA LEU A 156 19.32 -3.24 -9.01
C LEU A 156 19.23 -2.29 -10.21
N PRO A 157 18.23 -1.38 -10.21
CA PRO A 157 18.15 -0.32 -11.21
C PRO A 157 19.32 0.65 -11.11
N SER A 158 19.68 1.27 -12.23
CA SER A 158 20.72 2.30 -12.25
C SER A 158 20.39 3.45 -11.30
N ILE A 159 21.42 4.05 -10.70
CA ILE A 159 21.25 5.16 -9.76
C ILE A 159 20.41 6.28 -10.40
N ASN A 160 20.63 6.61 -11.68
CA ASN A 160 19.82 7.60 -12.40
C ASN A 160 18.32 7.29 -12.45
N ARG A 161 17.93 6.01 -12.55
CA ARG A 161 16.52 5.59 -12.52
C ARG A 161 15.94 5.69 -11.11
N VAL A 162 16.68 5.26 -10.10
CA VAL A 162 16.26 5.30 -8.69
C VAL A 162 16.10 6.73 -8.21
N CYS A 163 17.05 7.56 -8.61
CA CYS A 163 17.15 8.97 -8.30
C CYS A 163 16.35 9.85 -9.28
N SER A 164 15.34 9.28 -9.94
CA SER A 164 14.41 10.01 -10.79
C SER A 164 13.34 10.72 -9.94
N THR A 165 12.23 11.13 -10.53
CA THR A 165 11.14 11.77 -9.78
C THR A 165 10.27 10.73 -9.07
N PHE A 166 9.54 11.14 -8.02
CA PHE A 166 8.67 10.28 -7.22
C PHE A 166 7.67 9.45 -8.06
N ASN A 167 7.18 9.96 -9.18
CA ASN A 167 6.25 9.22 -10.06
C ASN A 167 6.94 8.21 -10.99
N LYS A 168 8.28 8.17 -11.00
CA LYS A 168 9.12 7.40 -11.92
C LYS A 168 10.08 6.45 -11.20
N VAL A 169 10.11 6.46 -9.87
CA VAL A 169 10.93 5.52 -9.11
C VAL A 169 10.46 4.09 -9.36
N PRO A 170 11.36 3.18 -9.76
CA PRO A 170 11.00 1.82 -10.09
C PRO A 170 10.90 0.96 -8.82
N ILE A 171 9.98 1.28 -7.89
CA ILE A 171 9.86 0.53 -6.62
C ILE A 171 9.44 -0.92 -6.80
N GLY A 172 9.03 -1.34 -8.01
CA GLY A 172 8.77 -2.73 -8.32
C GLY A 172 10.00 -3.66 -8.17
N TYR A 173 11.23 -3.11 -8.16
CA TYR A 173 12.41 -3.90 -7.77
C TYR A 173 12.37 -4.37 -6.30
N LEU A 174 11.55 -3.76 -5.45
CA LEU A 174 11.32 -4.15 -4.07
C LEU A 174 10.04 -4.98 -3.88
N LEU A 175 9.48 -5.56 -4.94
CA LEU A 175 8.18 -6.25 -4.86
C LEU A 175 8.14 -7.32 -3.75
N ASP A 176 9.16 -8.17 -3.62
CA ASP A 176 9.20 -9.20 -2.57
C ASP A 176 9.12 -8.59 -1.17
N GLN A 177 9.80 -7.46 -0.96
CA GLN A 177 9.78 -6.74 0.31
C GLN A 177 8.42 -6.08 0.55
N ILE A 178 7.83 -5.51 -0.50
CA ILE A 178 6.46 -4.95 -0.46
C ILE A 178 5.47 -6.03 -0.05
N GLN A 179 5.52 -7.19 -0.71
CA GLN A 179 4.65 -8.33 -0.40
C GLN A 179 4.85 -8.83 1.02
N PHE A 180 6.10 -8.97 1.46
CA PHE A 180 6.40 -9.40 2.81
C PHE A 180 5.84 -8.43 3.84
N ASP A 181 6.12 -7.14 3.72
CA ASP A 181 5.70 -6.14 4.72
C ASP A 181 4.17 -6.06 4.81
N MET A 182 3.48 -6.08 3.67
CA MET A 182 2.02 -6.03 3.60
C MET A 182 1.35 -7.31 4.12
N ARG A 183 1.86 -8.50 3.75
CA ARG A 183 1.33 -9.79 4.22
C ARG A 183 1.59 -10.00 5.71
N ARG A 184 2.77 -9.59 6.19
CA ARG A 184 3.12 -9.59 7.61
C ARG A 184 2.20 -8.70 8.42
N MET A 185 1.91 -7.50 7.93
CA MET A 185 0.91 -6.61 8.54
C MET A 185 -0.46 -7.32 8.61
N ALA A 186 -0.98 -7.79 7.48
CA ALA A 186 -2.29 -8.44 7.42
C ALA A 186 -2.41 -9.61 8.40
N LEU A 187 -1.42 -10.51 8.42
CA LEU A 187 -1.41 -11.66 9.34
C LEU A 187 -1.25 -11.25 10.80
N SER A 188 -0.57 -10.15 11.09
CA SER A 188 -0.48 -9.66 12.46
C SER A 188 -1.78 -9.02 12.93
N VAL A 189 -2.60 -8.52 12.01
CA VAL A 189 -3.87 -7.87 12.33
C VAL A 189 -4.96 -8.91 12.57
N VAL A 190 -5.15 -9.87 11.66
CA VAL A 190 -6.28 -10.82 11.72
C VAL A 190 -5.87 -12.27 11.98
N GLY A 191 -4.57 -12.58 11.97
CA GLY A 191 -4.08 -13.95 12.10
C GLY A 191 -4.32 -14.78 10.85
N ILE A 192 -4.05 -16.09 10.97
CA ILE A 192 -4.41 -17.06 9.94
C ILE A 192 -5.85 -17.54 10.23
N PRO A 193 -6.79 -17.47 9.27
CA PRO A 193 -8.16 -17.93 9.48
C PRO A 193 -8.20 -19.41 9.94
N PRO A 194 -8.74 -19.72 11.13
CA PRO A 194 -8.72 -21.09 11.68
C PRO A 194 -9.47 -22.10 10.80
N SER A 195 -10.51 -21.64 10.11
CA SER A 195 -11.36 -22.45 9.23
C SER A 195 -10.70 -22.83 7.90
N SER A 196 -9.46 -22.39 7.65
CA SER A 196 -8.80 -22.59 6.37
C SER A 196 -7.34 -22.99 6.56
N ALA A 197 -7.13 -24.23 7.02
CA ALA A 197 -5.79 -24.84 7.00
C ALA A 197 -5.15 -24.78 5.60
N ASN A 198 -5.98 -24.77 4.55
CA ASN A 198 -5.58 -24.67 3.16
C ASN A 198 -5.45 -23.22 2.64
N HIS A 199 -5.59 -22.20 3.49
CA HIS A 199 -5.41 -20.81 3.06
C HIS A 199 -3.96 -20.58 2.62
N PRO A 200 -3.68 -19.87 1.51
CA PRO A 200 -2.31 -19.59 1.06
C PRO A 200 -1.46 -18.86 2.12
N ALA A 201 -2.10 -18.11 3.01
CA ALA A 201 -1.42 -17.44 4.12
C ALA A 201 -0.79 -18.41 5.12
N THR A 202 -1.32 -19.64 5.28
CA THR A 202 -0.74 -20.66 6.16
C THR A 202 0.63 -21.08 5.64
N ALA A 203 0.70 -21.51 4.38
CA ALA A 203 1.96 -21.91 3.74
C ALA A 203 2.97 -20.75 3.71
N TRP A 204 2.48 -19.53 3.46
CA TRP A 204 3.33 -18.34 3.51
C TRP A 204 3.86 -18.06 4.92
N ALA A 205 3.01 -18.10 5.95
CA ALA A 205 3.42 -17.87 7.33
C ALA A 205 4.47 -18.89 7.79
N SER A 206 4.29 -20.18 7.49
CA SER A 206 5.28 -21.20 7.85
C SER A 206 6.61 -21.01 7.14
N LYS A 207 6.60 -20.50 5.89
CA LYS A 207 7.84 -20.23 5.15
C LYS A 207 8.58 -18.98 5.64
N TYR A 208 7.85 -17.93 6.03
CA TYR A 208 8.40 -16.58 6.20
C TYR A 208 8.38 -16.04 7.63
N LEU A 209 7.53 -16.57 8.52
CA LEU A 209 7.37 -16.10 9.89
C LEU A 209 7.87 -17.12 10.94
N GLU A 210 7.96 -18.40 10.60
CA GLU A 210 8.53 -19.41 11.49
C GLU A 210 10.08 -19.35 11.48
N TYR A 211 10.66 -19.74 12.62
CA TYR A 211 11.99 -19.48 13.21
C TYR A 211 13.27 -19.37 12.32
N GLU A 212 13.24 -19.70 11.03
CA GLU A 212 14.42 -19.75 10.16
C GLU A 212 14.54 -18.60 9.13
N THR A 213 13.48 -17.84 8.85
CA THR A 213 13.51 -16.80 7.80
C THR A 213 13.95 -15.43 8.28
N ALA A 214 13.94 -15.18 9.59
CA ALA A 214 14.56 -13.99 10.20
C ALA A 214 16.08 -13.91 9.92
N LEU A 215 16.71 -15.01 9.49
CA LEU A 215 18.11 -15.08 9.07
C LEU A 215 18.31 -14.84 7.56
N ARG A 216 17.27 -14.95 6.72
CA ARG A 216 17.41 -14.82 5.25
C ARG A 216 17.25 -13.40 4.73
N TYR A 217 16.50 -12.56 5.44
CA TYR A 217 16.38 -11.16 5.09
C TYR A 217 17.31 -10.35 5.99
N PRO A 218 18.30 -9.66 5.43
CA PRO A 218 19.19 -8.84 6.25
C PRO A 218 18.44 -7.64 6.86
N TYR A 219 17.22 -7.34 6.40
CA TYR A 219 16.40 -6.27 6.96
C TYR A 219 15.65 -6.70 8.23
N GLN A 220 15.56 -5.78 9.18
CA GLN A 220 14.85 -5.96 10.45
C GLN A 220 13.64 -5.01 10.49
N PRO A 221 12.41 -5.51 10.35
CA PRO A 221 11.23 -4.66 10.42
C PRO A 221 11.10 -4.05 11.83
N GLN A 222 10.57 -2.82 11.90
CA GLN A 222 10.36 -2.14 13.17
C GLN A 222 9.34 -2.88 14.04
N LEU A 223 8.17 -3.18 13.48
CA LEU A 223 7.18 -4.04 14.14
C LEU A 223 7.56 -5.50 13.91
N GLN A 224 7.24 -6.39 14.84
CA GLN A 224 7.41 -7.84 14.65
C GLN A 224 6.10 -8.48 14.20
N ALA A 225 6.19 -9.59 13.47
CA ALA A 225 5.00 -10.33 13.08
C ALA A 225 4.33 -10.98 14.31
N ARG A 226 3.00 -10.94 14.39
CA ARG A 226 2.22 -11.55 15.50
C ARG A 226 1.00 -12.31 14.98
N HIS A 227 1.22 -13.45 14.35
CA HIS A 227 0.12 -14.20 13.73
C HIS A 227 -0.63 -15.14 14.70
N HIS A 228 0.01 -15.59 15.79
CA HIS A 228 -0.65 -16.39 16.85
C HIS A 228 -1.48 -15.55 17.83
N ASN A 229 -1.16 -14.26 17.97
CA ASN A 229 -1.86 -13.31 18.81
C ASN A 229 -2.22 -12.08 17.96
N PRO A 230 -3.27 -12.19 17.11
CA PRO A 230 -3.65 -11.11 16.22
C PRO A 230 -4.03 -9.85 17.01
N LEU A 231 -3.75 -8.68 16.44
CA LEU A 231 -4.05 -7.38 17.06
C LEU A 231 -5.55 -7.14 17.20
N VAL A 232 -6.34 -7.80 16.35
CA VAL A 232 -7.80 -7.69 16.35
C VAL A 232 -8.43 -9.00 16.84
N LYS A 233 -9.54 -8.86 17.58
CA LYS A 233 -10.27 -9.99 18.17
C LYS A 233 -10.78 -10.95 17.09
N SER A 234 -10.85 -12.24 17.42
CA SER A 234 -11.20 -13.32 16.49
C SER A 234 -12.56 -13.16 15.79
N ASN A 235 -13.53 -12.51 16.44
CA ASN A 235 -14.83 -12.23 15.83
C ASN A 235 -14.74 -11.27 14.65
N GLN A 236 -13.86 -10.26 14.69
CA GLN A 236 -13.62 -9.36 13.56
C GLN A 236 -12.77 -10.03 12.46
N ALA A 237 -11.88 -10.96 12.84
CA ALA A 237 -11.13 -11.78 11.89
C ALA A 237 -12.02 -12.79 11.13
N ALA A 238 -13.12 -13.25 11.73
CA ALA A 238 -14.10 -14.12 11.09
C ALA A 238 -14.93 -13.41 9.99
N ASP A 239 -14.91 -12.08 9.96
CA ASP A 239 -15.69 -11.24 9.05
C ASP A 239 -14.95 -10.87 7.75
N MET A 240 -13.91 -11.62 7.35
CA MET A 240 -13.22 -11.40 6.06
C MET A 240 -14.12 -11.76 4.87
N ASP A 241 -14.05 -10.96 3.81
CA ASP A 241 -14.86 -11.20 2.60
C ASP A 241 -14.16 -12.11 1.60
N ASP A 242 -14.94 -12.94 0.88
CA ASP A 242 -14.41 -13.74 -0.23
C ASP A 242 -13.86 -12.82 -1.33
N VAL A 243 -14.55 -11.70 -1.59
CA VAL A 243 -14.18 -10.70 -2.58
C VAL A 243 -14.17 -9.30 -1.97
N VAL A 244 -13.14 -8.51 -2.24
CA VAL A 244 -13.08 -7.09 -1.85
C VAL A 244 -12.95 -6.19 -3.07
N VAL A 245 -13.86 -5.24 -3.21
CA VAL A 245 -13.83 -4.19 -4.23
C VAL A 245 -13.36 -2.88 -3.60
N HIS A 246 -12.19 -2.39 -4.01
CA HIS A 246 -11.74 -1.05 -3.66
C HIS A 246 -12.42 -0.01 -4.54
N PHE A 247 -13.29 0.80 -3.96
CA PHE A 247 -13.99 1.89 -4.64
C PHE A 247 -13.51 3.25 -4.13
N ARG A 248 -12.70 3.93 -4.94
CA ARG A 248 -12.18 5.27 -4.64
C ARG A 248 -13.22 6.32 -5.02
N CYS A 249 -13.80 7.06 -4.06
CA CYS A 249 -14.67 8.20 -4.41
C CYS A 249 -13.99 9.57 -4.32
N GLY A 250 -12.71 9.62 -3.93
CA GLY A 250 -12.02 10.88 -3.67
C GLY A 250 -12.01 11.87 -4.85
N ASP A 251 -12.19 11.39 -6.08
CA ASP A 251 -12.18 12.21 -7.29
C ASP A 251 -13.58 12.74 -7.69
N ILE A 252 -14.67 12.17 -7.14
CA ILE A 252 -16.04 12.71 -7.28
C ILE A 252 -16.35 13.70 -6.16
N MET A 253 -15.78 13.48 -4.97
CA MET A 253 -16.02 14.33 -3.79
C MET A 253 -15.17 15.59 -3.78
N ILE A 254 -13.96 15.57 -4.32
CA ILE A 254 -13.08 16.73 -4.27
C ILE A 254 -12.62 17.00 -5.69
N GLY A 255 -12.94 18.19 -6.18
CA GLY A 255 -12.46 18.74 -7.45
C GLY A 255 -10.95 18.95 -7.53
N SER A 256 -10.15 18.11 -6.87
CA SER A 256 -8.71 18.25 -6.82
C SER A 256 -8.10 17.95 -8.18
N ALA A 257 -7.07 18.73 -8.52
CA ALA A 257 -6.27 18.67 -9.73
C ALA A 257 -5.45 17.37 -9.90
N ALA A 258 -5.91 16.23 -9.37
CA ALA A 258 -5.23 14.93 -9.43
C ALA A 258 -5.02 14.42 -10.88
N GLY A 259 -5.56 15.13 -11.88
CA GLY A 259 -5.28 14.93 -13.29
C GLY A 259 -6.16 13.86 -13.92
N SER A 260 -6.13 13.78 -15.25
CA SER A 260 -6.86 12.80 -16.08
C SER A 260 -6.46 11.34 -15.85
N TYR A 261 -5.53 11.09 -14.92
CA TYR A 261 -4.98 9.78 -14.60
C TYR A 261 -5.85 8.99 -13.62
N TYR A 262 -6.72 9.66 -12.84
CA TYR A 262 -7.67 8.98 -11.96
C TYR A 262 -9.06 8.97 -12.60
N GLY A 263 -9.88 7.98 -12.24
CA GLY A 263 -11.19 7.83 -12.87
C GLY A 263 -12.00 6.65 -12.38
N PHE A 264 -13.13 6.44 -13.02
CA PHE A 264 -14.12 5.44 -12.67
C PHE A 264 -14.30 4.45 -13.80
N GLN A 265 -14.77 3.26 -13.45
CA GLN A 265 -15.25 2.25 -14.39
C GLN A 265 -16.73 2.01 -14.15
N LYS A 266 -17.45 1.64 -15.20
CA LYS A 266 -18.83 1.16 -15.09
C LYS A 266 -18.89 -0.10 -14.23
N PHE A 267 -20.01 -0.31 -13.55
CA PHE A 267 -20.15 -1.43 -12.63
C PHE A 267 -19.95 -2.78 -13.31
N HIS A 268 -20.43 -2.96 -14.54
CA HIS A 268 -20.27 -4.23 -15.26
C HIS A 268 -18.79 -4.63 -15.49
N GLU A 269 -17.87 -3.67 -15.62
CA GLU A 269 -16.43 -3.94 -15.72
C GLU A 269 -15.85 -4.47 -14.40
N ILE A 270 -16.44 -4.09 -13.27
CA ILE A 270 -16.07 -4.60 -11.94
C ILE A 270 -16.66 -6.00 -11.76
N LEU A 271 -17.96 -6.15 -12.01
CA LEU A 271 -18.74 -7.38 -11.75
C LEU A 271 -18.21 -8.59 -12.52
N ARG A 272 -17.71 -8.40 -13.75
CA ARG A 272 -17.18 -9.51 -14.56
C ARG A 272 -15.98 -10.22 -13.93
N HIS A 273 -15.32 -9.59 -12.96
CA HIS A 273 -14.17 -10.15 -12.26
C HIS A 273 -14.56 -10.84 -10.95
N ILE A 274 -15.79 -10.64 -10.46
CA ILE A 274 -16.27 -11.26 -9.22
C ILE A 274 -16.68 -12.70 -9.52
N SER A 275 -16.17 -13.64 -8.73
CA SER A 275 -16.53 -15.05 -8.83
C SER A 275 -18.04 -15.24 -8.62
N PRO A 276 -18.75 -16.00 -9.47
CA PRO A 276 -20.14 -16.37 -9.25
C PRO A 276 -20.37 -17.16 -7.94
N ALA A 277 -19.31 -17.74 -7.37
CA ALA A 277 -19.35 -18.48 -6.12
C ALA A 277 -19.06 -17.61 -4.87
N ALA A 278 -18.86 -16.30 -5.02
CA ALA A 278 -18.61 -15.40 -3.89
C ALA A 278 -19.79 -15.43 -2.90
N ARG A 279 -19.50 -15.66 -1.62
CA ARG A 279 -20.49 -15.66 -0.53
C ARG A 279 -20.52 -14.34 0.22
N SER A 280 -19.43 -13.59 0.18
CA SER A 280 -19.34 -12.25 0.74
C SER A 280 -18.55 -11.33 -0.18
N ILE A 281 -19.02 -10.08 -0.31
CA ILE A 281 -18.40 -9.04 -1.10
C ILE A 281 -18.27 -7.78 -0.23
N GLY A 282 -17.05 -7.42 0.10
CA GLY A 282 -16.73 -6.20 0.82
C GLY A 282 -16.43 -5.04 -0.13
N ILE A 283 -16.97 -3.86 0.12
CA ILE A 283 -16.63 -2.63 -0.60
C ILE A 283 -15.71 -1.80 0.30
N ALA A 284 -14.41 -1.79 0.02
CA ALA A 284 -13.47 -0.92 0.70
C ALA A 284 -13.51 0.47 0.06
N THR A 285 -14.00 1.47 0.79
CA THR A 285 -14.08 2.86 0.31
C THR A 285 -13.53 3.83 1.35
N GLN A 286 -13.77 5.13 1.24
CA GLN A 286 -13.46 6.09 2.31
C GLN A 286 -14.70 6.27 3.20
N PRO A 287 -14.56 6.65 4.49
CA PRO A 287 -15.71 6.88 5.36
C PRO A 287 -16.70 7.86 4.74
N PHE A 288 -18.00 7.61 4.92
CA PHE A 288 -19.04 8.56 4.53
C PHE A 288 -19.13 9.69 5.55
N ALA A 289 -19.43 10.89 5.04
CA ALA A 289 -19.56 12.14 5.78
C ALA A 289 -20.87 12.24 6.60
N ASP A 290 -21.37 11.13 7.15
CA ASP A 290 -22.74 11.06 7.69
C ASP A 290 -22.95 11.74 9.06
N ASP A 291 -21.92 12.34 9.66
CA ASP A 291 -22.01 13.03 10.95
C ASP A 291 -21.80 14.55 10.74
N GLU A 292 -22.50 15.40 11.48
CA GLU A 292 -22.61 16.88 11.33
C GLU A 292 -21.26 17.65 11.30
N GLU A 293 -20.14 16.96 11.52
CA GLU A 293 -18.76 17.45 11.47
C GLU A 293 -17.89 16.64 10.48
N ALA A 294 -18.41 16.32 9.30
CA ALA A 294 -17.59 15.66 8.30
C ALA A 294 -16.39 16.54 7.89
N ILE A 295 -15.21 16.16 8.37
CA ILE A 295 -13.93 16.72 7.97
C ILE A 295 -13.39 15.81 6.87
N ASP A 296 -13.13 16.36 5.69
CA ASP A 296 -12.30 15.67 4.72
C ASP A 296 -10.87 15.59 5.27
N SER A 297 -10.44 14.38 5.66
CA SER A 297 -9.11 14.13 6.21
C SER A 297 -7.96 14.57 5.31
N ARG A 298 -8.18 14.72 3.99
CA ARG A 298 -7.15 15.19 3.06
C ARG A 298 -6.98 16.71 3.01
N THR A 299 -8.04 17.46 3.28
CA THR A 299 -8.02 18.93 3.20
C THR A 299 -8.19 19.60 4.56
N ASN A 300 -8.49 18.82 5.60
CA ASN A 300 -8.92 19.30 6.91
C ASN A 300 -10.08 20.31 6.81
N GLN A 301 -10.88 20.22 5.73
CA GLN A 301 -12.05 21.06 5.53
C GLN A 301 -13.26 20.34 6.11
N THR A 302 -13.81 20.92 7.17
CA THR A 302 -15.20 20.68 7.57
C THR A 302 -16.13 21.04 6.42
N PHE A 303 -16.97 20.12 5.98
CA PHE A 303 -18.04 20.35 5.01
C PHE A 303 -19.16 21.21 5.66
N LYS A 304 -18.90 22.51 5.81
CA LYS A 304 -19.74 23.43 6.59
C LYS A 304 -21.03 23.82 5.87
N THR A 305 -21.03 23.85 4.54
CA THR A 305 -22.20 24.28 3.76
C THR A 305 -23.10 23.11 3.33
N PRO A 306 -24.39 23.34 3.04
CA PRO A 306 -25.24 22.32 2.42
C PRO A 306 -24.68 21.78 1.09
N LEU A 307 -24.01 22.64 0.31
CA LEU A 307 -23.32 22.26 -0.93
C LEU A 307 -22.17 21.28 -0.62
N ASP A 308 -21.36 21.57 0.39
CA ASP A 308 -20.29 20.69 0.85
C ASP A 308 -20.79 19.31 1.31
N ARG A 309 -21.90 19.28 2.06
CA ARG A 309 -22.55 18.02 2.47
C ARG A 309 -23.08 17.23 1.26
N SER A 310 -23.70 17.91 0.29
CA SER A 310 -24.17 17.29 -0.96
C SER A 310 -23.02 16.71 -1.79
N ILE A 311 -21.84 17.34 -1.75
CA ILE A 311 -20.64 16.87 -2.44
C ILE A 311 -20.08 15.63 -1.72
N GLY A 312 -20.04 15.63 -0.38
CA GLY A 312 -19.67 14.47 0.44
C GLY A 312 -20.56 13.25 0.21
N ASN A 313 -21.86 13.48 -0.03
CA ASN A 313 -22.83 12.41 -0.27
C ASN A 313 -22.72 11.72 -1.64
N ARG A 314 -22.03 12.31 -2.62
CA ARG A 314 -21.88 11.70 -3.96
C ARG A 314 -21.24 10.31 -3.91
N CYS A 315 -20.25 10.13 -3.03
CA CYS A 315 -19.61 8.83 -2.82
C CYS A 315 -20.59 7.79 -2.32
N LYS A 316 -21.38 8.16 -1.30
CA LYS A 316 -22.42 7.31 -0.72
C LYS A 316 -23.42 6.89 -1.80
N LEU A 317 -23.94 7.83 -2.59
CA LEU A 317 -24.89 7.53 -3.66
C LEU A 317 -24.35 6.51 -4.68
N VAL A 318 -23.12 6.70 -5.16
CA VAL A 318 -22.50 5.77 -6.12
C VAL A 318 -22.22 4.41 -5.49
N VAL A 319 -21.75 4.36 -4.24
CA VAL A 319 -21.50 3.10 -3.53
C VAL A 319 -22.81 2.35 -3.28
N PHE A 320 -23.88 3.02 -2.88
CA PHE A 320 -25.19 2.39 -2.72
C PHE A 320 -25.75 1.90 -4.05
N ALA A 321 -25.56 2.66 -5.13
CA ALA A 321 -25.90 2.18 -6.46
C ALA A 321 -25.10 0.92 -6.87
N LEU A 322 -23.83 0.81 -6.46
CA LEU A 322 -23.02 -0.40 -6.65
C LEU A 322 -23.54 -1.57 -5.79
N ILE A 323 -23.96 -1.32 -4.55
CA ILE A 323 -24.57 -2.34 -3.67
C ILE A 323 -25.82 -2.93 -4.33
N ASP A 324 -26.72 -2.09 -4.84
CA ASP A 324 -27.93 -2.55 -5.54
C ASP A 324 -27.57 -3.49 -6.69
N THR A 325 -26.63 -3.06 -7.55
CA THR A 325 -26.17 -3.87 -8.69
C THR A 325 -25.48 -5.17 -8.25
N LEU A 326 -24.76 -5.16 -7.12
CA LEU A 326 -24.15 -6.38 -6.57
C LEU A 326 -25.22 -7.35 -6.04
N HIS A 327 -26.25 -6.87 -5.34
CA HIS A 327 -27.36 -7.71 -4.88
C HIS A 327 -28.15 -8.30 -6.04
N GLU A 328 -28.40 -7.52 -7.10
CA GLU A 328 -29.05 -8.02 -8.32
C GLU A 328 -28.23 -9.13 -8.99
N ARG A 329 -26.90 -8.94 -9.09
CA ARG A 329 -26.01 -9.88 -9.78
C ARG A 329 -25.64 -11.11 -8.95
N PHE A 330 -25.49 -10.94 -7.64
CA PHE A 330 -25.04 -11.95 -6.68
C PHE A 330 -26.03 -12.05 -5.50
N PRO A 331 -27.28 -12.51 -5.72
CA PRO A 331 -28.34 -12.44 -4.72
C PRO A 331 -28.11 -13.31 -3.48
N LYS A 332 -27.12 -14.21 -3.52
CA LYS A 332 -26.73 -15.07 -2.39
C LYS A 332 -25.54 -14.53 -1.61
N ALA A 333 -24.84 -13.53 -2.13
CA ALA A 333 -23.66 -12.97 -1.49
C ALA A 333 -24.07 -11.88 -0.48
N ALA A 334 -23.47 -11.90 0.71
CA ALA A 334 -23.58 -10.79 1.65
C ALA A 334 -22.72 -9.61 1.14
N VAL A 335 -23.32 -8.44 0.94
CA VAL A 335 -22.59 -7.23 0.52
C VAL A 335 -22.41 -6.31 1.72
N ARG A 336 -21.18 -5.84 1.97
CA ARG A 336 -20.83 -4.99 3.11
C ARG A 336 -20.00 -3.80 2.66
N VAL A 337 -20.11 -2.66 3.34
CA VAL A 337 -19.24 -1.50 3.14
C VAL A 337 -18.25 -1.45 4.30
N HIS A 338 -16.96 -1.30 3.97
CA HIS A 338 -15.84 -1.26 4.89
C HIS A 338 -15.14 0.10 4.87
N ASN A 339 -14.26 0.28 5.84
CA ASN A 339 -13.55 1.51 6.16
C ASN A 339 -14.51 2.62 6.64
N GLY A 340 -15.48 2.23 7.47
CA GLY A 340 -16.31 3.15 8.25
C GLY A 340 -15.53 3.80 9.40
N LYS A 341 -16.18 4.65 10.19
CA LYS A 341 -15.53 5.37 11.31
C LYS A 341 -14.88 4.47 12.36
N ASP A 342 -15.39 3.26 12.51
CA ASP A 342 -14.91 2.27 13.50
C ASP A 342 -13.89 1.29 12.93
N GLU A 343 -13.50 1.44 11.66
CA GLU A 343 -12.56 0.56 11.00
C GLU A 343 -11.27 1.30 10.61
N SER A 344 -10.13 0.74 11.02
CA SER A 344 -8.84 1.33 10.72
C SER A 344 -8.43 1.12 9.26
N ILE A 345 -7.58 2.01 8.75
CA ILE A 345 -7.01 1.90 7.40
C ILE A 345 -6.17 0.61 7.23
N VAL A 346 -5.56 0.13 8.31
CA VAL A 346 -4.85 -1.16 8.36
C VAL A 346 -5.81 -2.32 8.14
N MET A 347 -7.00 -2.28 8.73
CA MET A 347 -8.00 -3.32 8.52
C MET A 347 -8.50 -3.32 7.08
N ALA A 348 -8.74 -2.15 6.49
CA ALA A 348 -9.11 -2.05 5.07
C ALA A 348 -8.06 -2.69 4.14
N TYR A 349 -6.77 -2.43 4.38
CA TYR A 349 -5.68 -3.11 3.66
C TYR A 349 -5.68 -4.61 3.92
N THR A 350 -5.89 -5.02 5.18
CA THR A 350 -5.89 -6.43 5.58
C THR A 350 -6.98 -7.22 4.86
N ARG A 351 -8.20 -6.70 4.79
CA ARG A 351 -9.31 -7.31 4.02
C ARG A 351 -8.92 -7.55 2.56
N MET A 352 -8.35 -6.53 1.92
CA MET A 352 -7.89 -6.63 0.52
C MET A 352 -6.75 -7.65 0.34
N ILE A 353 -5.87 -7.81 1.33
CA ILE A 353 -4.76 -8.77 1.24
C ILE A 353 -5.25 -10.20 1.47
N MET A 354 -6.21 -10.37 2.38
CA MET A 354 -6.71 -11.68 2.81
C MET A 354 -7.84 -12.24 1.94
N ALA A 355 -8.53 -11.42 1.14
CA ALA A 355 -9.61 -11.88 0.27
C ALA A 355 -9.12 -12.82 -0.85
N ASN A 356 -10.01 -13.71 -1.31
CA ASN A 356 -9.73 -14.59 -2.44
C ASN A 356 -9.66 -13.80 -3.75
N GLN A 357 -10.42 -12.71 -3.86
CA GLN A 357 -10.31 -11.77 -4.97
C GLN A 357 -10.31 -10.33 -4.48
N THR A 358 -9.41 -9.52 -5.00
CA THR A 358 -9.35 -8.08 -4.68
C THR A 358 -9.35 -7.26 -5.95
N ILE A 359 -10.35 -6.41 -6.13
CA ILE A 359 -10.58 -5.68 -7.38
C ILE A 359 -10.45 -4.18 -7.12
N ALA A 360 -9.59 -3.49 -7.85
CA ALA A 360 -9.61 -2.03 -7.88
C ALA A 360 -10.59 -1.54 -8.96
N ALA A 361 -11.69 -0.91 -8.53
CA ALA A 361 -12.69 -0.32 -9.43
C ALA A 361 -12.16 0.86 -10.26
N ALA A 362 -11.01 1.40 -9.86
CA ALA A 362 -10.42 2.62 -10.36
C ALA A 362 -8.90 2.58 -10.16
N MET A 363 -8.17 3.41 -10.92
CA MET A 363 -6.76 3.63 -10.65
C MET A 363 -6.62 4.35 -9.29
N SER A 364 -5.94 3.71 -8.33
CA SER A 364 -5.72 4.28 -7.00
C SER A 364 -4.37 3.84 -6.44
N SER A 365 -3.60 4.78 -5.90
CA SER A 365 -2.38 4.43 -5.15
C SER A 365 -2.69 3.67 -3.86
N PHE A 366 -3.89 3.82 -3.30
CA PHE A 366 -4.33 3.06 -2.13
C PHE A 366 -4.37 1.55 -2.41
N SER A 367 -4.95 1.14 -3.54
CA SER A 367 -5.25 -0.26 -3.81
C SER A 367 -4.06 -1.06 -4.33
N VAL A 368 -3.06 -0.42 -4.94
CA VAL A 368 -1.94 -1.14 -5.58
C VAL A 368 -1.20 -2.04 -4.59
N PHE A 369 -0.82 -1.52 -3.42
CA PHE A 369 -0.02 -2.24 -2.44
C PHE A 369 -0.72 -3.49 -1.89
N PRO A 370 -1.98 -3.42 -1.43
CA PRO A 370 -2.68 -4.62 -1.00
C PRO A 370 -2.95 -5.58 -2.16
N ILE A 371 -3.24 -5.08 -3.37
CA ILE A 371 -3.46 -5.93 -4.55
C ILE A 371 -2.21 -6.70 -4.95
N VAL A 372 -1.03 -6.07 -5.01
CA VAL A 372 0.21 -6.79 -5.36
C VAL A 372 0.67 -7.74 -4.27
N SER A 373 0.09 -7.63 -3.07
CA SER A 373 0.45 -8.42 -1.88
C SER A 373 -0.64 -9.42 -1.48
N THR A 374 -1.75 -9.48 -2.19
CA THR A 374 -2.87 -10.37 -1.84
C THR A 374 -2.46 -11.84 -1.87
N PHE A 375 -3.07 -12.63 -1.00
CA PHE A 375 -2.96 -14.09 -1.01
C PHE A 375 -3.82 -14.73 -2.10
N GLY A 376 -4.91 -14.06 -2.51
CA GLY A 376 -5.79 -14.47 -3.59
C GLY A 376 -5.40 -13.90 -4.95
N THR A 377 -6.40 -13.57 -5.78
CA THR A 377 -6.24 -12.93 -7.09
C THR A 377 -6.58 -11.44 -7.03
N GLY A 378 -5.61 -10.60 -7.33
CA GLY A 378 -5.76 -9.15 -7.43
C GLY A 378 -6.01 -8.67 -8.85
N TYR A 379 -7.00 -7.80 -9.07
CA TYR A 379 -7.30 -7.17 -10.35
C TYR A 379 -7.01 -5.68 -10.29
N LEU A 380 -6.02 -5.23 -11.05
CA LEU A 380 -5.59 -3.84 -11.07
C LEU A 380 -5.83 -3.23 -12.45
N PRO A 381 -6.47 -2.05 -12.56
CA PRO A 381 -6.55 -1.32 -13.81
C PRO A 381 -5.15 -1.00 -14.32
N ARG A 382 -4.89 -1.38 -15.57
CA ARG A 382 -3.68 -1.06 -16.30
C ARG A 382 -3.48 0.47 -16.33
N PRO A 383 -2.35 1.01 -15.86
CA PRO A 383 -2.12 2.45 -15.88
C PRO A 383 -2.08 2.95 -17.33
N ARG A 384 -2.67 4.12 -17.58
CA ARG A 384 -2.90 4.63 -18.95
C ARG A 384 -1.67 5.28 -19.57
N SER A 385 -0.80 5.82 -18.74
CA SER A 385 0.36 6.58 -19.19
C SER A 385 1.45 6.61 -18.13
N TRP A 386 2.63 6.99 -18.57
CA TRP A 386 3.73 7.29 -17.69
C TRP A 386 3.36 8.43 -16.73
N GLY A 387 3.67 8.27 -15.44
CA GLY A 387 3.28 9.21 -14.38
C GLY A 387 1.91 8.94 -13.74
N SER A 388 1.14 7.98 -14.26
CA SER A 388 -0.01 7.42 -13.54
C SER A 388 0.43 6.87 -12.18
N PRO A 389 -0.46 6.87 -11.18
CA PRO A 389 -0.24 6.12 -9.94
C PRO A 389 0.24 4.71 -10.29
N TYR A 390 1.24 4.24 -9.55
CA TYR A 390 1.80 2.90 -9.69
C TYR A 390 2.25 2.49 -11.11
N SER A 391 2.60 3.43 -11.99
CA SER A 391 3.11 3.08 -13.33
C SER A 391 4.35 2.16 -13.32
N TRP A 392 5.04 2.04 -12.18
CA TRP A 392 6.10 1.06 -11.95
C TRP A 392 5.63 -0.40 -12.09
N VAL A 393 4.33 -0.68 -11.91
CA VAL A 393 3.76 -2.03 -12.05
C VAL A 393 3.91 -2.58 -13.48
N GLU A 394 3.87 -1.72 -14.50
CA GLU A 394 4.03 -2.16 -15.89
C GLU A 394 5.48 -2.18 -16.37
N GLN A 395 6.32 -1.37 -15.74
CA GLN A 395 7.69 -1.13 -16.20
C GLN A 395 8.65 -2.22 -15.76
N GLU A 396 8.29 -3.02 -14.74
CA GLU A 396 9.22 -3.99 -14.17
C GLU A 396 9.02 -5.39 -14.76
N PRO A 397 10.05 -5.95 -15.45
CA PRO A 397 9.99 -7.30 -16.02
C PRO A 397 9.66 -8.36 -14.97
N ARG A 398 10.16 -8.20 -13.74
CA ARG A 398 9.85 -9.10 -12.61
C ARG A 398 8.38 -9.14 -12.26
N ILE A 399 7.64 -8.04 -12.47
CA ILE A 399 6.19 -8.06 -12.31
C ILE A 399 5.54 -8.89 -13.43
N LYS A 400 6.07 -8.92 -14.65
CA LYS A 400 5.56 -9.83 -15.68
C LYS A 400 5.83 -11.31 -15.39
N ASP A 401 6.81 -11.61 -14.54
CA ASP A 401 7.16 -12.97 -14.15
C ASP A 401 6.46 -13.41 -12.84
N MET A 402 6.24 -12.48 -11.89
CA MET A 402 5.57 -12.75 -10.61
C MET A 402 4.07 -12.40 -10.58
N ALA A 403 3.60 -11.47 -11.41
CA ALA A 403 2.17 -11.24 -11.63
C ALA A 403 1.51 -12.42 -12.37
N ARG A 404 2.28 -13.44 -12.78
CA ARG A 404 1.73 -14.62 -13.45
C ARG A 404 0.77 -15.43 -12.58
N ASP A 405 0.91 -15.37 -11.25
CA ASP A 405 0.11 -16.27 -10.40
C ASP A 405 -1.08 -15.55 -9.74
N ASN A 406 -0.90 -14.32 -9.23
CA ASN A 406 -1.92 -13.67 -8.39
C ASN A 406 -2.38 -12.27 -8.83
N VAL A 407 -1.75 -11.59 -9.81
CA VAL A 407 -2.13 -10.20 -10.17
C VAL A 407 -2.46 -10.04 -11.64
N VAL A 408 -3.70 -9.66 -11.93
CA VAL A 408 -4.21 -9.44 -13.28
C VAL A 408 -4.28 -7.95 -13.59
N LEU A 409 -3.50 -7.52 -14.58
CA LEU A 409 -3.59 -6.15 -15.13
C LEU A 409 -4.74 -6.05 -16.13
N VAL A 410 -5.83 -5.43 -15.70
CA VAL A 410 -7.06 -5.28 -16.47
C VAL A 410 -6.94 -4.10 -17.42
N LYS A 411 -7.03 -4.36 -18.72
CA LYS A 411 -7.16 -3.29 -19.73
C LYS A 411 -8.60 -2.78 -19.71
N ALA A 412 -8.81 -1.57 -19.19
CA ALA A 412 -10.12 -0.96 -19.20
C ALA A 412 -10.48 -0.46 -20.61
N ASP A 413 -11.69 -0.77 -21.08
CA ASP A 413 -12.22 -0.18 -22.32
C ASP A 413 -12.46 1.31 -22.08
N ALA A 414 -11.90 2.17 -22.95
CA ALA A 414 -12.05 3.62 -22.85
C ALA A 414 -13.55 4.03 -22.78
N ARG A 415 -14.44 3.28 -23.44
CA ARG A 415 -15.90 3.52 -23.44
C ARG A 415 -16.56 3.25 -22.08
N HIS A 416 -15.94 2.43 -21.25
CA HIS A 416 -16.46 2.02 -19.95
C HIS A 416 -15.75 2.73 -18.80
N THR A 417 -15.01 3.78 -19.12
CA THR A 417 -14.25 4.54 -18.14
C THR A 417 -14.44 6.03 -18.33
N ILE A 418 -14.30 6.77 -17.24
CA ILE A 418 -14.39 8.22 -17.24
C ILE A 418 -13.36 8.77 -16.26
N SER A 419 -12.75 9.92 -16.55
CA SER A 419 -11.86 10.55 -15.57
C SER A 419 -12.67 11.09 -14.39
N GLY A 420 -12.03 11.29 -13.24
CA GLY A 420 -12.72 11.89 -12.09
C GLY A 420 -13.22 13.31 -12.37
N ILE A 421 -12.44 14.08 -13.16
CA ILE A 421 -12.79 15.43 -13.59
C ILE A 421 -14.05 15.41 -14.48
N ASP A 422 -14.10 14.49 -15.45
CA ASP A 422 -15.24 14.39 -16.38
C ASP A 422 -16.50 13.87 -15.66
N MET A 423 -16.35 12.92 -14.73
CA MET A 423 -17.48 12.45 -13.91
C MET A 423 -18.03 13.57 -13.03
N ARG A 424 -17.17 14.39 -12.43
CA ARG A 424 -17.60 15.58 -11.70
C ARG A 424 -18.33 16.55 -12.63
N ALA A 425 -17.78 16.84 -13.81
CA ALA A 425 -18.41 17.73 -14.78
C ALA A 425 -19.79 17.20 -15.23
N LEU A 426 -19.91 15.89 -15.45
CA LEU A 426 -21.19 15.23 -15.73
C LEU A 426 -22.18 15.45 -14.59
N TRP A 427 -21.76 15.21 -13.34
CA TRP A 427 -22.59 15.38 -12.16
C TRP A 427 -23.06 16.83 -12.00
N ASP A 428 -22.12 17.78 -12.13
CA ASP A 428 -22.39 19.21 -11.94
C ASP A 428 -23.30 19.77 -13.06
N ALA A 429 -23.16 19.28 -14.30
CA ALA A 429 -23.89 19.79 -15.46
C ALA A 429 -25.23 19.07 -15.74
N LYS A 430 -25.35 17.79 -15.36
CA LYS A 430 -26.48 16.92 -15.72
C LYS A 430 -27.19 16.29 -14.53
N GLY A 431 -26.65 16.48 -13.33
CA GLY A 431 -27.22 15.98 -12.09
C GLY A 431 -26.89 14.52 -11.79
N GLU A 432 -27.33 14.11 -10.61
CA GLU A 432 -27.11 12.79 -10.02
C GLU A 432 -27.66 11.64 -10.88
N ALA A 433 -28.89 11.78 -11.41
CA ALA A 433 -29.57 10.70 -12.13
C ALA A 433 -28.75 10.21 -13.34
N LEU A 434 -28.25 11.13 -14.17
CA LEU A 434 -27.45 10.76 -15.35
C LEU A 434 -26.08 10.21 -14.95
N ALA A 435 -25.46 10.73 -13.88
CA ALA A 435 -24.19 10.23 -13.41
C ALA A 435 -24.30 8.78 -12.90
N LEU A 436 -25.35 8.47 -12.13
CA LEU A 436 -25.64 7.10 -11.69
C LEU A 436 -26.04 6.19 -12.85
N GLU A 437 -26.80 6.71 -13.82
CA GLU A 437 -27.14 5.96 -15.04
C GLU A 437 -25.87 5.54 -15.79
N TRP A 438 -24.86 6.41 -15.92
CA TRP A 438 -23.60 6.05 -16.57
C TRP A 438 -22.89 4.86 -15.92
N PHE A 439 -22.90 4.77 -14.59
CA PHE A 439 -22.30 3.64 -13.88
C PHE A 439 -23.02 2.32 -14.16
N ARG A 440 -24.36 2.36 -14.27
CA ARG A 440 -25.23 1.18 -14.40
C ARG A 440 -25.41 0.73 -15.86
N ASN A 441 -25.54 1.68 -16.79
CA ASN A 441 -25.92 1.42 -18.17
C ASN A 441 -24.69 1.06 -19.01
N THR A 442 -24.58 -0.20 -19.44
CA THR A 442 -23.46 -0.69 -20.26
C THR A 442 -23.34 0.05 -21.60
N SER A 443 -24.47 0.45 -22.18
CA SER A 443 -24.56 1.04 -23.53
C SER A 443 -24.32 2.54 -23.55
N LEU A 444 -24.48 3.24 -22.42
CA LEU A 444 -24.36 4.71 -22.38
C LEU A 444 -22.91 5.17 -22.59
N VAL A 445 -22.58 5.74 -23.75
CA VAL A 445 -21.26 6.32 -24.02
C VAL A 445 -21.35 7.84 -23.91
N LEU A 446 -20.46 8.43 -23.11
CA LEU A 446 -20.35 9.88 -22.96
C LEU A 446 -19.23 10.42 -23.85
N ASN A 447 -19.51 11.52 -24.54
CA ASN A 447 -18.50 12.32 -25.20
C ASN A 447 -18.30 13.61 -24.40
N CYS A 448 -17.27 13.61 -23.56
CA CYS A 448 -16.92 14.75 -22.71
C CYS A 448 -15.76 15.53 -23.33
N THR A 449 -15.99 16.82 -23.58
CA THR A 449 -14.94 17.83 -23.77
C THR A 449 -14.72 18.58 -22.47
N LYS A 450 -13.64 19.38 -22.38
CA LYS A 450 -13.37 20.23 -21.21
C LYS A 450 -14.55 21.13 -20.81
N GLU A 451 -15.43 21.46 -21.75
CA GLU A 451 -16.50 22.43 -21.57
C GLU A 451 -17.89 21.78 -21.54
N THR A 452 -18.07 20.58 -22.11
CA THR A 452 -19.38 19.93 -22.18
C THR A 452 -19.28 18.41 -22.18
N CYS A 453 -20.11 17.74 -21.37
CA CYS A 453 -20.43 16.31 -21.54
C CYS A 453 -21.76 16.18 -22.29
N LYS A 454 -21.74 15.58 -23.49
CA LYS A 454 -22.93 15.23 -24.26
C LYS A 454 -23.03 13.71 -24.39
N MET A 455 -24.25 13.18 -24.31
CA MET A 455 -24.50 11.80 -24.76
C MET A 455 -24.19 11.71 -26.24
N ASP A 456 -23.45 10.68 -26.64
CA ASP A 456 -23.21 10.38 -28.04
C ASP A 456 -24.56 10.23 -28.75
N ALA A 457 -24.74 10.99 -29.83
CA ALA A 457 -26.01 11.10 -30.56
C ALA A 457 -26.48 9.73 -31.10
N LYS A 458 -25.58 8.76 -31.26
CA LYS A 458 -25.89 7.41 -31.70
C LYS A 458 -26.70 6.59 -30.67
N TYR A 459 -26.74 7.01 -29.41
CA TYR A 459 -27.39 6.29 -28.31
C TYR A 459 -28.52 7.09 -27.65
N ARG A 460 -29.05 8.10 -28.35
CA ARG A 460 -30.27 8.79 -27.95
C ARG A 460 -31.51 8.08 -28.45
#